data_AF-A0A521NSL3-F1
#
_entry.id   AF-A0A521NSL3-F1
#
_cell.length_a   1.000
_cell.length_b   1.000
_cell.length_c   1.000
_cell.angle_alpha   90.00
_cell.angle_beta   90.00
_cell.angle_gamma   90.00
#
_symmetry.space_group_name_H-M   'P 1'
#
loop_
_entity.id
_entity.type
_entity.pdbx_description
1 polymer ?
#
loop_
_entity_poly.entity_id
_entity_poly.type
_entity_poly.pdbx_seq_one_letter_code
_entity_poly.pdbx_strand_id
1 'polypeptide(L)'
;MTTASITSDEVLSILNDLLENSRDGEYGFRACADEVEDTQVKQVFENRAVQCAAAAEELATLIRALGGKADQGGSVSGALHRGWVHVKGTLGADSALSMLEECERGEDSAVARYRKALKNDLPAEVLAVVQRQADGAQRNHDQIRDLRDQYKAKG
;
A
#
# COMPACT_ATOMS: atom_id res chain seq x y z
N MET A 1 26.64 17.57 13.01
CA MET A 1 26.35 17.02 11.67
C MET A 1 25.10 17.71 11.17
N THR A 2 25.22 18.54 10.14
CA THR A 2 24.08 19.22 9.53
C THR A 2 23.38 18.21 8.64
N THR A 3 22.24 17.68 9.06
CA THR A 3 21.32 17.04 8.11
C THR A 3 20.89 18.12 7.14
N ALA A 4 21.20 17.96 5.86
CA ALA A 4 20.66 18.84 4.84
C ALA A 4 19.15 18.63 4.84
N SER A 5 18.38 19.68 5.12
CA SER A 5 16.94 19.70 4.92
C SER A 5 16.67 19.32 3.46
N ILE A 6 15.78 18.36 3.24
CA ILE A 6 15.39 17.98 1.87
C ILE A 6 14.70 19.15 1.17
N THR A 7 14.78 19.16 -0.15
CA THR A 7 14.16 20.16 -1.03
C THR A 7 12.67 19.90 -1.22
N SER A 8 11.93 20.92 -1.66
CA SER A 8 10.50 20.77 -2.00
C SER A 8 10.26 19.71 -3.07
N ASP A 9 11.14 19.63 -4.08
CA ASP A 9 11.04 18.62 -5.14
C ASP A 9 11.23 17.20 -4.60
N GLU A 10 12.14 17.00 -3.65
CA GLU A 10 12.33 15.72 -2.97
C GLU A 10 11.09 15.34 -2.12
N VAL A 11 10.50 16.31 -1.41
CA VAL A 11 9.23 16.09 -0.68
C VAL A 11 8.13 15.64 -1.66
N LEU A 12 7.95 16.36 -2.77
CA LEU A 12 6.95 16.04 -3.78
C LEU A 12 7.20 14.67 -4.43
N SER A 13 8.46 14.30 -4.64
CA SER A 13 8.84 12.98 -5.16
C SER A 13 8.48 11.86 -4.17
N ILE A 14 8.80 12.04 -2.89
CA ILE A 14 8.44 11.09 -1.82
C ILE A 14 6.92 10.91 -1.75
N LEU A 15 6.17 12.01 -1.77
CA LEU A 15 4.70 11.96 -1.71
C LEU A 15 4.09 11.27 -2.93
N ASN A 16 4.65 11.47 -4.14
CA ASN A 16 4.19 10.78 -5.33
C ASN A 16 4.49 9.28 -5.31
N ASP A 17 5.64 8.85 -4.78
CA ASP A 17 5.96 7.43 -4.57
C ASP A 17 4.95 6.77 -3.61
N LEU A 18 4.59 7.44 -2.51
CA LEU A 18 3.57 6.95 -1.58
C LEU A 18 2.16 6.95 -2.20
N LEU A 19 1.84 7.95 -3.03
CA LEU A 19 0.56 8.05 -3.73
C LEU A 19 0.39 6.88 -4.71
N GLU A 20 1.43 6.63 -5.51
CA GLU A 20 1.47 5.52 -6.45
C GLU A 20 1.30 4.18 -5.72
N ASN A 21 2.09 3.94 -4.68
CA ASN A 21 1.96 2.74 -3.85
C ASN A 21 0.55 2.57 -3.24
N SER A 22 -0.11 3.67 -2.87
CA SER A 22 -1.47 3.62 -2.31
C SER A 22 -2.52 3.27 -3.36
N ARG A 23 -2.45 3.84 -4.56
CA ARG A 23 -3.34 3.47 -5.67
C ARG A 23 -3.12 2.04 -6.14
N ASP A 24 -1.86 1.65 -6.16
CA ASP A 24 -1.45 0.30 -6.43
C ASP A 24 -2.11 -0.67 -5.43
N GLY A 25 -1.97 -0.38 -4.14
CA GLY A 25 -2.66 -1.13 -3.09
C GLY A 25 -4.16 -1.22 -3.32
N GLU A 26 -4.83 -0.09 -3.61
CA GLU A 26 -6.28 -0.08 -3.89
C GLU A 26 -6.65 -1.06 -5.00
N TYR A 27 -5.97 -1.00 -6.14
CA TYR A 27 -6.22 -1.89 -7.26
C TYR A 27 -5.99 -3.36 -6.90
N GLY A 28 -4.85 -3.65 -6.25
CA GLY A 28 -4.48 -5.01 -5.85
C GLY A 28 -5.49 -5.64 -4.89
N PHE A 29 -5.90 -4.91 -3.86
CA PHE A 29 -6.87 -5.41 -2.89
C PHE A 29 -8.28 -5.53 -3.46
N ARG A 30 -8.71 -4.62 -4.35
CA ARG A 30 -9.99 -4.76 -5.05
C ARG A 30 -10.01 -6.04 -5.88
N ALA A 31 -8.94 -6.28 -6.63
CA ALA A 31 -8.80 -7.48 -7.44
C ALA A 31 -8.84 -8.74 -6.57
N CYS A 32 -8.11 -8.79 -5.46
CA CYS A 32 -8.13 -9.93 -4.53
C CYS A 32 -9.52 -10.15 -3.91
N ALA A 33 -10.26 -9.08 -3.56
CA ALA A 33 -11.62 -9.18 -3.04
C ALA A 33 -12.63 -9.74 -4.06
N ASP A 34 -12.40 -9.51 -5.35
CA ASP A 34 -13.25 -10.02 -6.43
C ASP A 34 -13.05 -11.52 -6.67
N GLU A 35 -11.85 -12.05 -6.44
CA GLU A 35 -11.52 -13.46 -6.70
C GLU A 35 -11.61 -14.37 -5.46
N VAL A 36 -11.47 -13.83 -4.25
CA VAL A 36 -11.51 -14.66 -3.03
C VAL A 36 -12.94 -15.07 -2.68
N GLU A 37 -13.17 -16.37 -2.50
CA GLU A 37 -14.49 -16.92 -2.12
C GLU A 37 -14.76 -16.79 -0.62
N ASP A 38 -13.71 -16.80 0.20
CA ASP A 38 -13.83 -16.68 1.64
C ASP A 38 -14.32 -15.29 2.05
N THR A 39 -15.52 -15.23 2.63
CA THR A 39 -16.17 -13.97 3.02
C THR A 39 -15.38 -13.15 4.05
N GLN A 40 -14.65 -13.79 4.96
CA GLN A 40 -13.84 -13.09 5.97
C GLN A 40 -12.64 -12.43 5.30
N VAL A 41 -11.94 -13.18 4.44
CA VAL A 41 -10.78 -12.67 3.69
C VAL A 41 -11.20 -11.57 2.72
N LYS A 42 -12.34 -11.76 2.03
CA LYS A 42 -12.93 -10.75 1.14
C LYS A 42 -13.15 -9.42 1.85
N GLN A 43 -13.80 -9.45 3.01
CA GLN A 43 -14.09 -8.24 3.77
C GLN A 43 -12.81 -7.50 4.20
N VAL A 44 -11.75 -8.24 4.55
CA VAL A 44 -10.44 -7.64 4.86
C VAL A 44 -9.86 -6.94 3.63
N PHE A 45 -9.88 -7.57 2.46
CA PHE A 45 -9.41 -6.96 1.22
C PHE A 45 -10.24 -5.73 0.81
N GLU A 46 -11.57 -5.79 0.90
CA GLU A 46 -12.43 -4.64 0.59
C GLU A 46 -12.13 -3.43 1.50
N ASN A 47 -12.02 -3.68 2.80
CA ASN A 47 -11.66 -2.65 3.78
C ASN A 47 -10.29 -2.05 3.45
N ARG A 48 -9.34 -2.88 3.04
CA ARG A 48 -7.99 -2.41 2.71
C ARG A 48 -7.98 -1.56 1.43
N ALA A 49 -8.73 -1.97 0.39
CA ALA A 49 -8.90 -1.16 -0.81
C ALA A 49 -9.44 0.25 -0.50
N VAL A 50 -10.43 0.34 0.40
CA VAL A 50 -10.98 1.64 0.85
C VAL A 50 -9.92 2.48 1.58
N GLN A 51 -9.13 1.88 2.47
CA GLN A 51 -8.08 2.60 3.18
C GLN A 51 -6.96 3.10 2.25
N CYS A 52 -6.58 2.29 1.26
CA CYS A 52 -5.64 2.67 0.22
C CYS A 52 -6.15 3.85 -0.62
N ALA A 53 -7.43 3.83 -1.01
CA ALA A 53 -8.07 4.93 -1.74
C ALA A 53 -8.04 6.24 -0.92
N ALA A 54 -8.39 6.16 0.36
CA ALA A 54 -8.36 7.32 1.26
C ALA A 54 -6.94 7.89 1.44
N ALA A 55 -5.93 7.02 1.59
CA ALA A 55 -4.54 7.44 1.67
C ALA A 55 -4.08 8.13 0.37
N ALA A 56 -4.44 7.57 -0.78
CA ALA A 56 -4.14 8.15 -2.09
C ALA A 56 -4.78 9.54 -2.26
N GLU A 57 -6.05 9.71 -1.88
CA GLU A 57 -6.74 11.00 -1.97
C GLU A 57 -6.08 12.07 -1.08
N GLU A 58 -5.70 11.70 0.15
CA GLU A 58 -5.02 12.59 1.08
C GLU A 58 -3.65 13.00 0.56
N LEU A 59 -2.84 12.04 0.08
CA LEU A 59 -1.51 12.31 -0.49
C LEU A 59 -1.62 13.20 -1.72
N ALA A 60 -2.57 12.93 -2.62
CA ALA A 60 -2.80 13.75 -3.80
C ALA A 60 -3.21 15.19 -3.43
N THR A 61 -4.00 15.36 -2.36
CA THR A 61 -4.38 16.68 -1.85
C THR A 61 -3.18 17.42 -1.27
N LEU A 62 -2.36 16.74 -0.48
CA LEU A 62 -1.13 17.31 0.09
C LEU A 62 -0.13 17.73 -1.01
N ILE A 63 0.07 16.91 -2.04
CA ILE A 63 0.91 17.24 -3.20
C ILE A 63 0.45 18.54 -3.87
N ARG A 64 -0.86 18.68 -4.11
CA ARG A 64 -1.43 19.88 -4.72
C ARG A 64 -1.28 21.11 -3.82
N ALA A 65 -1.46 20.95 -2.51
CA ALA A 65 -1.29 22.04 -1.54
C ALA A 65 0.15 22.56 -1.51
N LEU A 66 1.13 21.69 -1.74
CA LEU A 66 2.55 22.04 -1.87
C LEU A 66 2.94 22.56 -3.26
N GLY A 67 1.97 22.80 -4.15
CA GLY A 67 2.20 23.31 -5.51
C GLY A 67 2.68 22.25 -6.51
N GLY A 68 2.71 20.98 -6.13
CA GLY A 68 3.07 19.87 -7.00
C GLY A 68 1.90 19.35 -7.84
N LYS A 69 2.24 18.52 -8.83
CA LYS A 69 1.27 17.74 -9.61
C LYS A 69 1.20 16.34 -9.03
N ALA A 70 0.02 15.95 -8.53
CA ALA A 70 -0.24 14.57 -8.18
C ALA A 70 -0.15 13.72 -9.46
N ASP A 71 0.65 12.66 -9.43
CA ASP A 71 0.64 11.68 -10.52
C ASP A 71 -0.82 11.23 -10.76
N GLN A 72 -1.17 10.90 -11.99
CA GLN A 72 -2.50 10.39 -12.36
C GLN A 72 -2.52 8.86 -12.46
N GLY A 73 -1.43 8.17 -12.04
CA GLY A 73 -1.41 6.72 -11.93
C GLY A 73 -1.17 6.00 -13.26
N GLY A 74 -0.44 6.64 -14.19
CA GLY A 74 -0.17 6.07 -15.51
C GLY A 74 1.02 5.11 -15.56
N SER A 75 1.91 5.14 -14.56
CA SER A 75 3.25 4.56 -14.68
C SER A 75 3.43 3.21 -13.97
N VAL A 76 2.56 2.81 -13.04
CA VAL A 76 2.72 1.56 -12.26
C VAL A 76 1.53 0.60 -12.37
N SER A 77 0.99 0.51 -13.59
CA SER A 77 0.34 -0.75 -13.98
C SER A 77 1.35 -1.91 -14.07
N GLY A 78 2.64 -1.65 -14.27
CA GLY A 78 3.62 -2.69 -14.61
C GLY A 78 3.94 -3.71 -13.52
N ALA A 79 4.10 -3.29 -12.26
CA ALA A 79 4.50 -4.20 -11.18
C ALA A 79 3.32 -5.00 -10.64
N LEU A 80 2.18 -4.33 -10.43
CA LEU A 80 0.93 -4.98 -10.01
C LEU A 80 0.32 -5.86 -11.09
N HIS A 81 0.37 -5.48 -12.37
CA HIS A 81 -0.15 -6.33 -13.42
C HIS A 81 0.60 -7.67 -13.48
N ARG A 82 1.92 -7.67 -13.24
CA ARG A 82 2.71 -8.91 -13.17
C ARG A 82 2.45 -9.73 -11.90
N GLY A 83 2.29 -9.07 -10.75
CA GLY A 83 1.89 -9.74 -9.50
C GLY A 83 0.50 -10.40 -9.62
N TRP A 84 -0.48 -9.68 -10.19
CA TRP A 84 -1.83 -10.17 -10.42
C TRP A 84 -1.91 -11.34 -11.40
N VAL A 85 -1.14 -11.28 -12.50
CA VAL A 85 -1.03 -12.39 -13.46
C VAL A 85 -0.43 -13.63 -12.78
N HIS A 86 0.53 -13.47 -11.87
CA HIS A 86 1.11 -14.57 -11.11
C HIS A 86 0.11 -15.21 -10.14
N VAL A 87 -0.68 -14.39 -9.43
CA VAL A 87 -1.78 -14.86 -8.57
C VAL A 87 -2.79 -15.65 -9.39
N LYS A 88 -3.27 -15.13 -10.53
CA LYS A 88 -4.21 -15.87 -11.41
C LYS A 88 -3.64 -17.18 -11.95
N GLY A 89 -2.34 -17.25 -12.19
CA GLY A 89 -1.67 -18.44 -12.70
C GLY A 89 -1.47 -19.56 -11.66
N THR A 90 -1.67 -19.27 -10.36
CA THR A 90 -1.36 -20.18 -9.25
C THR A 90 -2.58 -20.63 -8.43
N LEU A 91 -3.79 -20.18 -8.80
CA LEU A 91 -5.03 -20.55 -8.10
C LEU A 91 -5.31 -22.06 -8.23
N GLY A 92 -4.96 -22.81 -7.18
CA GLY A 92 -5.36 -24.19 -6.89
C GLY A 92 -6.31 -24.27 -5.69
N ALA A 93 -6.38 -25.43 -5.03
CA ALA A 93 -7.34 -25.72 -3.94
C ALA A 93 -7.22 -24.81 -2.69
N ASP A 94 -6.09 -24.12 -2.49
CA ASP A 94 -5.82 -23.24 -1.34
C ASP A 94 -5.73 -21.75 -1.74
N SER A 95 -6.67 -21.29 -2.57
CA SER A 95 -6.68 -19.93 -3.14
C SER A 95 -6.55 -18.81 -2.09
N ALA A 96 -7.20 -18.95 -0.93
CA ALA A 96 -7.17 -17.93 0.13
C ALA A 96 -5.80 -17.76 0.79
N LEU A 97 -5.09 -18.86 1.10
CA LEU A 97 -3.78 -18.78 1.75
C LEU A 97 -2.75 -18.15 0.81
N SER A 98 -2.69 -18.60 -0.44
CA SER A 98 -1.78 -18.04 -1.44
C SER A 98 -2.06 -16.55 -1.71
N MET A 99 -3.33 -16.14 -1.73
CA MET A 99 -3.69 -14.71 -1.84
C MET A 99 -3.23 -13.91 -0.62
N LEU A 100 -3.37 -14.44 0.60
CA LEU A 100 -2.90 -13.78 1.81
C LEU A 100 -1.37 -13.63 1.85
N GLU A 101 -0.63 -14.65 1.40
CA GLU A 101 0.83 -14.61 1.30
C GLU A 101 1.31 -13.53 0.32
N GLU A 102 0.70 -13.43 -0.86
CA GLU A 102 1.07 -12.40 -1.83
C GLU A 102 0.64 -10.99 -1.38
N CYS A 103 -0.51 -10.87 -0.70
CA CYS A 103 -0.93 -9.60 -0.10
C CYS A 103 0.05 -9.12 0.98
N GLU A 104 0.50 -10.00 1.86
CA GLU A 104 1.47 -9.66 2.90
C GLU A 104 2.79 -9.17 2.28
N ARG A 105 3.28 -9.81 1.22
CA ARG A 105 4.48 -9.35 0.49
C ARG A 105 4.29 -7.95 -0.10
N GLY A 106 3.09 -7.64 -0.59
CA GLY A 106 2.71 -6.30 -1.02
C GLY A 106 2.72 -5.29 0.13
N GLU A 107 2.15 -5.67 1.29
CA GLU A 107 2.12 -4.85 2.50
C GLU A 107 3.50 -4.59 3.08
N ASP A 108 4.40 -5.57 3.08
CA ASP A 108 5.82 -5.40 3.44
C ASP A 108 6.48 -4.31 2.59
N SER A 109 6.20 -4.32 1.28
CA SER A 109 6.68 -3.32 0.34
C SER A 109 6.14 -1.92 0.68
N ALA A 110 4.85 -1.82 1.01
CA ALA A 110 4.22 -0.57 1.41
C ALA A 110 4.83 -0.02 2.72
N VAL A 111 4.97 -0.86 3.74
CA VAL A 111 5.59 -0.49 5.02
C VAL A 111 7.04 -0.02 4.81
N ALA A 112 7.80 -0.70 3.94
CA ALA A 112 9.17 -0.30 3.61
C ALA A 112 9.24 1.08 2.95
N ARG A 113 8.31 1.42 2.04
CA ARG A 113 8.23 2.75 1.42
C ARG A 113 7.93 3.85 2.44
N TYR A 114 6.95 3.64 3.32
CA TYR A 114 6.66 4.59 4.40
C TYR A 114 7.85 4.78 5.34
N ARG A 115 8.49 3.68 5.78
CA ARG A 115 9.70 3.74 6.61
C ARG A 115 10.84 4.45 5.91
N LYS A 116 10.98 4.31 4.58
CA LYS A 116 11.98 5.06 3.79
C LYS A 116 11.65 6.54 3.75
N ALA A 117 10.38 6.91 3.55
CA ALA A 117 9.94 8.31 3.56
C ALA A 117 10.23 8.99 4.91
N LEU A 118 9.93 8.32 6.02
CA LEU A 118 10.12 8.82 7.38
C LEU A 118 11.59 8.96 7.82
N LYS A 119 12.56 8.49 7.03
CA LYS A 119 14.00 8.74 7.27
C LYS A 119 14.44 10.13 6.82
N ASN A 120 13.60 10.85 6.09
CA ASN A 120 13.93 12.19 5.60
C ASN A 120 13.39 13.25 6.56
N ASP A 121 14.00 14.44 6.51
CA ASP A 121 13.59 15.61 7.30
C ASP A 121 12.36 16.30 6.67
N LEU A 122 11.21 15.60 6.74
CA LEU A 122 9.95 16.04 6.15
C LEU A 122 9.41 17.29 6.88
N PRO A 123 8.81 18.26 6.16
CA PRO A 123 8.08 19.36 6.79
C PRO A 123 7.03 18.84 7.78
N ALA A 124 6.81 19.54 8.90
CA ALA A 124 6.00 19.02 10.01
C ALA A 124 4.59 18.55 9.60
N GLU A 125 3.93 19.28 8.70
CA GLU A 125 2.61 18.91 8.17
C GLU A 125 2.64 17.63 7.32
N VAL A 126 3.71 17.44 6.54
CA VAL A 126 3.94 16.24 5.73
C VAL A 126 4.28 15.05 6.61
N LEU A 127 5.19 15.26 7.58
CA LEU A 127 5.59 14.24 8.53
C LEU A 127 4.39 13.68 9.29
N ALA A 128 3.48 14.53 9.75
CA ALA A 128 2.29 14.11 10.48
C ALA A 128 1.38 13.19 9.64
N VAL A 129 1.17 13.51 8.36
CA VAL A 129 0.39 12.68 7.43
C VAL A 129 1.10 11.35 7.17
N VAL A 130 2.39 11.40 6.79
CA VAL A 130 3.18 10.20 6.46
C VAL A 130 3.29 9.27 7.66
N GLN A 131 3.48 9.78 8.88
CA GLN A 131 3.55 8.96 10.09
C GLN A 131 2.22 8.26 10.38
N ARG A 132 1.10 8.99 10.30
CA ARG A 132 -0.23 8.40 10.53
C ARG A 132 -0.54 7.31 9.50
N GLN A 133 -0.21 7.53 8.24
CA GLN A 133 -0.39 6.54 7.18
C GLN A 133 0.58 5.35 7.34
N ALA A 134 1.81 5.57 7.77
CA ALA A 134 2.77 4.51 8.09
C ALA A 134 2.27 3.59 9.21
N ASP A 135 1.73 4.17 10.29
CA ASP A 135 1.13 3.40 11.38
C ASP A 135 -0.08 2.61 10.88
N GLY A 136 -0.87 3.18 9.96
CA GLY A 136 -1.94 2.49 9.26
C GLY A 136 -1.45 1.31 8.42
N ALA A 137 -0.42 1.51 7.62
CA ALA A 137 0.19 0.44 6.82
C ALA A 137 0.72 -0.69 7.70
N GLN A 138 1.38 -0.37 8.81
CA GLN A 138 1.86 -1.38 9.76
C GLN A 138 0.72 -2.21 10.37
N ARG A 139 -0.36 -1.55 10.82
CA ARG A 139 -1.53 -2.27 11.36
C ARG A 139 -2.16 -3.22 10.34
N ASN A 140 -2.23 -2.80 9.08
CA ASN A 140 -2.81 -3.61 8.01
C ASN A 140 -1.92 -4.79 7.64
N HIS A 141 -0.60 -4.56 7.53
CA HIS A 141 0.38 -5.63 7.39
C HIS A 141 0.18 -6.70 8.48
N ASP A 142 0.11 -6.28 9.75
CA ASP A 142 -0.05 -7.20 10.87
C ASP A 142 -1.38 -7.95 10.81
N GLN A 143 -2.47 -7.30 10.40
CA GLN A 143 -3.77 -7.97 10.20
C GLN A 143 -3.72 -9.05 9.11
N ILE A 144 -3.07 -8.76 7.97
CA ILE A 144 -2.93 -9.73 6.87
C ILE A 144 -2.04 -10.90 7.29
N ARG A 145 -0.91 -10.63 7.95
CA ARG A 145 -0.01 -11.65 8.51
C ARG A 145 -0.75 -12.58 9.47
N ASP A 146 -1.48 -12.00 10.43
CA ASP A 146 -2.18 -12.77 11.46
C ASP A 146 -3.31 -13.61 10.84
N LEU A 147 -3.99 -13.10 9.80
CA LEU A 147 -5.00 -13.85 9.06
C LEU A 147 -4.35 -14.98 8.23
N ARG A 148 -3.25 -14.72 7.53
CA ARG A 148 -2.46 -15.74 6.83
C ARG A 148 -2.07 -16.87 7.78
N ASP A 149 -1.55 -16.54 8.95
CA ASP A 149 -1.11 -17.52 9.94
C ASP A 149 -2.27 -18.39 10.45
N GLN A 150 -3.46 -17.82 10.60
CA GLN A 150 -4.66 -18.58 10.94
C GLN A 150 -5.06 -19.57 9.84
N TYR A 151 -4.94 -19.22 8.56
CA TYR A 151 -5.27 -20.12 7.46
C TYR A 151 -4.20 -21.20 7.29
N LYS A 152 -2.93 -20.84 7.45
CA LYS A 152 -1.81 -21.78 7.44
C LYS A 152 -1.89 -22.84 8.54
N ALA A 153 -2.44 -22.48 9.71
CA ALA A 153 -2.62 -23.43 10.82
C ALA A 153 -3.84 -24.36 10.65
N LYS A 154 -4.74 -24.09 9.70
CA LYS A 154 -5.95 -24.89 9.43
C LYS A 154 -5.74 -25.95 8.34
N GLY A 155 -4.75 -25.77 7.47
CA GLY A 155 -4.32 -26.76 6.46
C GLY A 155 -3.23 -27.68 6.99
#